data_AF-A0A1T4S2M2-F1
#
_entry.id   AF-A0A1T4S2M2-F1
#
_cell.length_a   1.000
_cell.length_b   1.000
_cell.length_c   1.000
_cell.angle_alpha   90.00
_cell.angle_beta   90.00
_cell.angle_gamma   90.00
#
_symmetry.space_group_name_H-M   'P 1'
#
loop_
_entity.id
_entity.type
_entity.pdbx_description
1 polymer ?
#
loop_
_entity_poly.entity_id
_entity_poly.type
_entity_poly.pdbx_seq_one_letter_code
_entity_poly.pdbx_strand_id
1 'polypeptide(L)'
;MATDSDFNDLAAKPGGKRRVAEQIGNVASAEKVIATFATFMIRAGGVYWTPAAKKDDEPQAVFFCSYIKPLGIARTARGDDFSILFEMINPDQQKVVFLLRNADLQKAGGELARIEFAARGGFFGVGIRARQLFGDFVSAILRHSRNLPRFVLIDRTGWVQIASRWLFILPDSTIGEEVAKK
;
A
#
# COMPACT_ATOMS: atom_id res chain seq x y z
N MET A 1 28.93 -10.12 29.57
CA MET A 1 28.35 -10.43 28.24
C MET A 1 27.88 -9.10 27.66
N ALA A 2 28.74 -8.43 26.90
CA ALA A 2 28.42 -7.16 26.26
C ALA A 2 27.72 -7.44 24.93
N THR A 3 26.52 -6.89 24.79
CA THR A 3 25.70 -6.89 23.57
C THR A 3 26.38 -6.04 22.50
N ASP A 4 26.73 -6.65 21.37
CA ASP A 4 27.21 -5.99 20.15
C ASP A 4 26.28 -4.81 19.78
N SER A 5 26.74 -3.56 19.93
CA SER A 5 25.91 -2.37 19.66
C SER A 5 26.51 -1.33 18.72
N ASP A 6 27.51 -1.65 17.89
CA ASP A 6 28.04 -0.66 16.94
C ASP A 6 28.44 -1.19 15.56
N PHE A 7 28.18 -0.35 14.54
CA PHE A 7 28.49 -0.61 13.12
C PHE A 7 29.97 -0.91 12.85
N ASN A 8 30.85 -0.32 13.67
CA ASN A 8 32.30 -0.52 13.56
C ASN A 8 32.73 -1.94 13.97
N ASP A 9 32.02 -2.56 14.92
CA ASP A 9 32.31 -3.92 15.39
C ASP A 9 31.87 -4.98 14.38
N LEU A 10 30.81 -4.68 13.61
CA LEU A 10 30.36 -5.53 12.52
C LEU A 10 31.30 -5.48 11.32
N ALA A 11 31.89 -4.32 10.99
CA ALA A 11 32.81 -4.16 9.85
C ALA A 11 34.20 -4.79 10.08
N ALA A 12 34.61 -4.96 11.34
CA ALA A 12 35.91 -5.53 11.73
C ALA A 12 35.97 -7.08 11.64
N LYS A 13 34.82 -7.76 11.58
CA LYS A 13 34.74 -9.23 11.49
C LYS A 13 34.93 -9.72 10.03
N PRO A 14 35.52 -10.92 9.79
CA PRO A 14 35.59 -11.50 8.44
C PRO A 14 34.18 -11.71 7.86
N GLY A 15 33.89 -11.11 6.71
CA GLY A 15 32.52 -11.07 6.11
C GLY A 15 31.64 -9.91 6.62
N GLY A 16 32.12 -9.13 7.58
CA GLY A 16 31.46 -7.98 8.16
C GLY A 16 31.16 -6.86 7.17
N LYS A 17 32.13 -6.51 6.33
CA LYS A 17 31.95 -5.52 5.25
C LYS A 17 30.85 -5.91 4.25
N ARG A 18 30.65 -7.21 4.01
CA ARG A 18 29.57 -7.72 3.12
C ARG A 18 28.21 -7.60 3.80
N ARG A 19 28.10 -7.94 5.08
CA ARG A 19 26.86 -7.74 5.87
C ARG A 19 26.48 -6.27 6.01
N VAL A 20 27.47 -5.40 6.23
CA VAL A 20 27.28 -3.94 6.27
C VAL A 20 26.85 -3.42 4.89
N ALA A 21 27.48 -3.89 3.80
CA ALA A 21 27.09 -3.52 2.44
C ALA A 21 25.69 -4.04 2.06
N GLU A 22 25.29 -5.23 2.51
CA GLU A 22 23.94 -5.77 2.33
C GLU A 22 22.92 -4.98 3.16
N GLN A 23 23.25 -4.58 4.40
CA GLN A 23 22.40 -3.71 5.22
C GLN A 23 22.24 -2.31 4.61
N ILE A 24 23.34 -1.69 4.16
CA ILE A 24 23.32 -0.38 3.48
C ILE A 24 22.58 -0.49 2.14
N GLY A 25 22.77 -1.58 1.38
CA GLY A 25 22.05 -1.86 0.14
C GLY A 25 20.54 -2.04 0.36
N ASN A 26 20.14 -2.70 1.46
CA ASN A 26 18.75 -2.82 1.86
C ASN A 26 18.12 -1.47 2.23
N VAL A 27 18.86 -0.60 2.94
CA VAL A 27 18.45 0.78 3.25
C VAL A 27 18.35 1.63 1.99
N ALA A 28 19.32 1.55 1.08
CA ALA A 28 19.28 2.25 -0.21
C ALA A 28 18.13 1.76 -1.11
N SER A 29 17.75 0.48 -1.04
CA SER A 29 16.57 -0.04 -1.73
C SER A 29 15.25 0.47 -1.12
N ALA A 30 15.25 0.76 0.19
CA ALA A 30 14.10 1.30 0.91
C ALA A 30 13.77 2.74 0.51
N GLU A 31 14.73 3.48 -0.06
CA GLU A 31 14.54 4.84 -0.59
C GLU A 31 13.95 4.87 -2.00
N LYS A 32 13.99 3.76 -2.75
CA LYS A 32 13.46 3.72 -4.11
C LYS A 32 11.95 4.00 -4.11
N VAL A 33 11.56 5.07 -4.80
CA VAL A 33 10.16 5.43 -4.99
C VAL A 33 9.51 4.40 -5.92
N ILE A 34 8.45 3.77 -5.42
CA ILE A 34 7.62 2.79 -6.13
C ILE A 34 6.48 3.50 -6.86
N ALA A 35 5.85 4.48 -6.20
CA ALA A 35 4.77 5.28 -6.77
C ALA A 35 4.63 6.63 -6.02
N THR A 36 4.10 7.63 -6.71
CA THR A 36 3.82 8.95 -6.15
C THR A 36 2.38 9.34 -6.42
N PHE A 37 1.68 9.81 -5.38
CA PHE A 37 0.31 10.31 -5.44
C PHE A 37 0.23 11.65 -4.71
N ALA A 38 0.21 12.75 -5.46
CA ALA A 38 0.30 14.12 -4.91
C ALA A 38 1.50 14.26 -3.95
N THR A 39 1.27 14.64 -2.71
CA THR A 39 2.31 14.81 -1.66
C THR A 39 2.74 13.50 -1.01
N PHE A 40 2.25 12.35 -1.47
CA PHE A 40 2.58 11.04 -0.90
C PHE A 40 3.49 10.23 -1.82
N MET A 41 4.53 9.64 -1.25
CA MET A 41 5.47 8.76 -1.92
C MET A 41 5.46 7.38 -1.27
N ILE A 42 5.19 6.35 -2.06
CA ILE A 42 5.32 4.96 -1.65
C ILE A 42 6.75 4.52 -1.94
N ARG A 43 7.46 4.05 -0.92
CA ARG A 43 8.81 3.49 -1.00
C ARG A 43 8.81 2.09 -0.39
N ALA A 44 9.87 1.31 -0.53
CA ALA A 44 9.90 -0.04 0.02
C ALA A 44 9.73 -0.07 1.55
N GLY A 45 10.22 0.97 2.24
CA GLY A 45 10.09 1.13 3.69
C GLY A 45 8.74 1.64 4.20
N GLY A 46 7.85 2.12 3.32
CA GLY A 46 6.57 2.68 3.74
C GLY A 46 6.05 3.79 2.84
N VAL A 47 5.00 4.46 3.31
CA VAL A 47 4.47 5.67 2.69
C VAL A 47 5.03 6.87 3.42
N TYR A 48 5.54 7.83 2.64
CA TYR A 48 6.09 9.08 3.11
C TYR A 48 5.20 10.21 2.61
N TRP A 49 5.05 11.25 3.42
CA TRP A 49 4.29 12.44 3.11
C TRP A 49 5.22 13.65 3.13
N THR A 50 5.15 14.48 2.09
CA THR A 50 5.89 15.74 2.04
C THR A 50 4.94 16.88 2.45
N PRO A 51 5.13 17.49 3.63
CA PRO A 51 4.35 18.66 4.04
C PRO A 51 4.60 19.83 3.10
N ALA A 52 3.64 20.75 3.03
CA ALA A 52 3.87 22.03 2.34
C ALA A 52 5.06 22.75 3.00
N ALA A 53 5.93 23.33 2.17
CA ALA A 53 7.06 24.12 2.64
C ALA A 53 6.57 25.25 3.56
N LYS A 54 7.21 25.39 4.72
CA LYS A 54 7.12 26.65 5.48
C LYS A 54 8.12 27.62 4.85
N LYS A 55 7.91 28.94 5.03
CA LYS A 55 8.83 29.96 4.50
C LYS A 55 10.28 29.59 4.86
N ASP A 56 11.12 29.55 3.82
CA ASP A 56 12.57 29.35 3.85
C ASP A 56 13.10 27.95 4.21
N ASP A 57 12.27 26.91 4.19
CA ASP A 57 12.73 25.53 4.45
C ASP A 57 12.34 24.57 3.32
N GLU A 58 13.28 23.72 2.90
CA GLU A 58 12.99 22.69 1.89
C GLU A 58 12.09 21.62 2.51
N PRO A 59 10.93 21.31 1.89
CA PRO A 59 9.98 20.38 2.49
C PRO A 59 10.54 18.97 2.47
N GLN A 60 10.86 18.45 3.66
CA GLN A 60 11.38 17.09 3.83
C GLN A 60 10.25 16.07 3.95
N ALA A 61 10.40 14.95 3.25
CA ALA A 61 9.45 13.84 3.33
C ALA A 61 9.51 13.18 4.70
N VAL A 62 8.38 13.10 5.39
CA VAL A 62 8.25 12.45 6.70
C VAL A 62 7.57 11.09 6.55
N PHE A 63 7.96 10.13 7.37
CA PHE A 63 7.30 8.81 7.40
C PHE A 63 5.84 8.98 7.83
N PHE A 64 4.90 8.54 6.97
CA PHE A 64 3.47 8.65 7.19
C PHE A 64 2.88 7.35 7.74
N CYS A 65 3.06 6.24 7.04
CA CYS A 65 2.60 4.93 7.49
C CYS A 65 3.44 3.78 6.89
N SER A 66 3.25 2.58 7.45
CA SER A 66 3.84 1.36 6.92
C SER A 66 3.43 1.09 5.47
N TYR A 67 4.16 0.19 4.80
CA TYR A 67 3.99 -0.05 3.37
C TYR A 67 2.56 -0.44 3.02
N ILE A 68 1.97 0.33 2.12
CA ILE A 68 0.67 0.09 1.50
C ILE A 68 0.68 0.67 0.09
N LYS A 69 0.22 -0.10 -0.90
CA LYS A 69 0.05 0.38 -2.28
C LYS A 69 -1.29 -0.05 -2.87
N PRO A 70 -1.90 0.78 -3.73
CA PRO A 70 -3.10 0.36 -4.44
C PRO A 70 -2.75 -0.69 -5.50
N LEU A 71 -3.48 -1.80 -5.49
CA LEU A 71 -3.48 -2.77 -6.59
C LEU A 71 -4.48 -2.37 -7.67
N GLY A 72 -5.60 -1.76 -7.28
CA GLY A 72 -6.58 -1.22 -8.21
C GLY A 72 -7.91 -0.88 -7.55
N ILE A 73 -8.91 -0.62 -8.37
CA ILE A 73 -10.27 -0.30 -7.93
C ILE A 73 -11.17 -1.49 -8.19
N ALA A 74 -11.88 -1.90 -7.16
CA ALA A 74 -12.79 -3.03 -7.20
C ALA A 74 -14.25 -2.59 -7.05
N ARG A 75 -15.16 -3.34 -7.67
CA ARG A 75 -16.61 -3.21 -7.50
C ARG A 75 -17.25 -4.58 -7.43
N THR A 76 -18.46 -4.65 -6.89
CA THR A 76 -19.26 -5.88 -6.95
C THR A 76 -19.65 -6.22 -8.39
N ALA A 77 -20.08 -7.47 -8.63
CA ALA A 77 -20.61 -7.91 -9.92
C ALA A 77 -21.76 -7.05 -10.46
N ARG A 78 -22.53 -6.41 -9.57
CA ARG A 78 -23.64 -5.51 -9.94
C ARG A 78 -23.17 -4.11 -10.34
N GLY A 79 -21.89 -3.81 -10.18
CA GLY A 79 -21.31 -2.49 -10.44
C GLY A 79 -21.38 -1.52 -9.25
N ASP A 80 -21.96 -1.97 -8.15
CA ASP A 80 -22.12 -1.22 -6.91
C ASP A 80 -20.87 -1.31 -6.02
N ASP A 81 -20.78 -0.42 -5.02
CA ASP A 81 -19.76 -0.37 -3.98
C ASP A 81 -18.31 -0.23 -4.47
N PHE A 82 -17.93 1.00 -4.77
CA PHE A 82 -16.54 1.34 -5.05
C PHE A 82 -15.64 1.06 -3.86
N SER A 83 -14.60 0.28 -4.13
CA SER A 83 -13.58 -0.07 -3.16
C SER A 83 -12.19 0.01 -3.78
N ILE A 84 -11.17 0.20 -2.96
CA ILE A 84 -9.78 0.13 -3.38
C ILE A 84 -9.19 -1.16 -2.81
N LEU A 85 -8.55 -1.93 -3.67
CA LEU A 85 -7.77 -3.08 -3.27
C LEU A 85 -6.35 -2.62 -2.98
N PHE A 86 -5.86 -2.91 -1.79
CA PHE A 86 -4.52 -2.58 -1.33
C PHE A 86 -3.69 -3.83 -1.08
N GLU A 87 -2.40 -3.75 -1.38
CA GLU A 87 -1.37 -4.67 -0.86
C GLU A 87 -0.59 -3.93 0.22
N MET A 88 -0.36 -4.59 1.35
CA MET A 88 0.47 -4.11 2.45
C MET A 88 1.47 -5.19 2.89
N ILE A 89 2.48 -4.78 3.64
CA ILE A 89 3.42 -5.69 4.32
C ILE A 89 3.16 -5.54 5.82
N ASN A 90 2.80 -6.64 6.48
CA ASN A 90 2.55 -6.65 7.92
C ASN A 90 3.88 -6.75 8.71
N PRO A 91 3.86 -6.66 10.06
CA PRO A 91 5.06 -6.76 10.89
C PRO A 91 5.82 -8.09 10.72
N ASP A 92 5.11 -9.17 10.38
CA ASP A 92 5.68 -10.50 10.08
C ASP A 92 6.29 -10.60 8.67
N GLN A 93 6.43 -9.49 7.95
CA GLN A 93 6.93 -9.40 6.57
C GLN A 93 6.08 -10.15 5.54
N GLN A 94 4.84 -10.48 5.88
CA GLN A 94 3.90 -11.12 4.98
C GLN A 94 3.13 -10.07 4.18
N LYS A 95 2.91 -10.38 2.89
CA LYS A 95 2.03 -9.59 2.05
C LYS A 95 0.58 -9.89 2.41
N VAL A 96 -0.15 -8.84 2.76
CA VAL A 96 -1.58 -8.92 3.04
C VAL A 96 -2.32 -8.06 2.03
N VAL A 97 -3.37 -8.62 1.44
CA VAL A 97 -4.29 -7.88 0.58
C VAL A 97 -5.53 -7.52 1.37
N PHE A 98 -5.98 -6.28 1.25
CA PHE A 98 -7.25 -5.88 1.83
C PHE A 98 -8.04 -4.92 0.97
N LEU A 99 -9.36 -4.98 1.16
CA LEU A 99 -10.31 -4.18 0.45
C LEU A 99 -10.78 -3.04 1.34
N LEU A 100 -10.55 -1.80 0.92
CA LEU A 100 -11.09 -0.62 1.58
C LEU A 100 -12.29 -0.09 0.80
N ARG A 101 -13.49 -0.17 1.39
CA ARG A 101 -14.69 0.42 0.78
C ARG A 101 -14.62 1.94 0.87
N ASN A 102 -14.99 2.62 -0.20
CA ASN A 102 -14.99 4.09 -0.21
C ASN A 102 -15.96 4.67 0.85
N ALA A 103 -17.07 3.97 1.13
CA ALA A 103 -17.99 4.34 2.20
C ALA A 103 -17.31 4.35 3.59
N ASP A 104 -16.39 3.42 3.84
CA ASP A 104 -15.70 3.33 5.14
C ASP A 104 -14.64 4.44 5.32
N LEU A 105 -14.19 5.04 4.22
CA LEU A 105 -13.37 6.25 4.25
C LEU A 105 -14.17 7.47 4.70
N GLN A 106 -15.45 7.55 4.35
CA GLN A 106 -16.32 8.68 4.71
C GLN A 106 -16.92 8.53 6.11
N LYS A 107 -17.22 7.29 6.52
CA LYS A 107 -17.78 7.01 7.85
C LYS A 107 -16.82 7.40 8.96
N ALA A 108 -17.34 8.11 9.96
CA ALA A 108 -16.61 8.55 11.14
C ALA A 108 -15.28 9.27 10.82
N GLY A 109 -15.21 9.99 9.69
CA GLY A 109 -14.00 10.69 9.24
C GLY A 109 -12.83 9.75 8.94
N GLY A 110 -13.10 8.55 8.40
CA GLY A 110 -12.09 7.57 8.04
C GLY A 110 -11.61 6.69 9.19
N GLU A 111 -12.30 6.69 10.33
CA GLU A 111 -11.93 5.85 11.48
C GLU A 111 -11.90 4.37 11.13
N LEU A 112 -12.95 3.88 10.49
CA LEU A 112 -13.08 2.47 10.14
C LEU A 112 -11.97 2.03 9.18
N ALA A 113 -11.63 2.88 8.22
CA ALA A 113 -10.53 2.66 7.30
C ALA A 113 -9.19 2.48 8.03
N ARG A 114 -8.93 3.29 9.07
CA ARG A 114 -7.70 3.20 9.88
C ARG A 114 -7.68 2.00 10.80
N ILE A 115 -8.83 1.65 11.41
CA ILE A 115 -8.96 0.46 12.25
C ILE A 115 -8.67 -0.79 11.41
N GLU A 116 -9.26 -0.90 10.22
CA GLU A 116 -9.02 -2.04 9.33
C GLU A 116 -7.54 -2.11 8.89
N PHE A 117 -6.93 -0.97 8.57
CA PHE A 117 -5.51 -0.89 8.27
C PHE A 117 -4.64 -1.38 9.44
N ALA A 118 -4.95 -0.94 10.66
CA ALA A 118 -4.21 -1.31 11.86
C ALA A 118 -4.41 -2.79 12.25
N ALA A 119 -5.64 -3.30 12.13
CA ALA A 119 -5.98 -4.70 12.41
C ALA A 119 -5.18 -5.69 11.55
N ARG A 120 -4.71 -5.25 10.38
CA ARG A 120 -3.89 -6.04 9.46
C ARG A 120 -2.39 -5.84 9.65
N GLY A 121 -1.99 -5.13 10.71
CA GLY A 121 -0.59 -4.85 11.03
C GLY A 121 -0.06 -3.55 10.44
N GLY A 122 -0.93 -2.70 9.87
CA GLY A 122 -0.57 -1.36 9.46
C GLY A 122 -0.28 -0.45 10.66
N PHE A 123 0.67 0.47 10.52
CA PHE A 123 0.96 1.47 11.56
C PHE A 123 1.30 2.82 10.97
N PHE A 124 1.15 3.88 11.77
CA PHE A 124 1.40 5.26 11.38
C PHE A 124 2.68 5.80 12.03
N GLY A 125 3.31 6.78 11.39
CA GLY A 125 4.43 7.51 11.97
C GLY A 125 4.03 8.30 13.23
N VAL A 126 5.00 8.50 14.12
CA VAL A 126 4.80 9.27 15.36
C VAL A 126 4.53 10.74 15.03
N GLY A 127 3.57 11.36 15.72
CA GLY A 127 3.24 12.79 15.56
C GLY A 127 2.47 13.13 14.27
N ILE A 128 2.11 12.14 13.47
CA ILE A 128 1.36 12.30 12.22
C ILE A 128 -0.14 12.49 12.51
N ARG A 129 -0.78 13.40 11.78
CA ARG A 129 -2.26 13.56 11.76
C ARG A 129 -2.93 12.43 10.97
N ALA A 130 -2.81 11.20 11.47
CA ALA A 130 -3.15 9.98 10.72
C ALA A 130 -4.59 9.96 10.21
N ARG A 131 -5.56 10.47 10.98
CA ARG A 131 -6.97 10.53 10.57
C ARG A 131 -7.16 11.30 9.26
N GLN A 132 -6.66 12.53 9.21
CA GLN A 132 -6.79 13.40 8.04
C GLN A 132 -5.95 12.87 6.88
N LEU A 133 -4.67 12.61 7.14
CA LEU A 133 -3.71 12.26 6.10
C LEU A 133 -4.00 10.92 5.43
N PHE A 134 -4.63 9.96 6.13
CA PHE A 134 -5.04 8.70 5.50
C PHE A 134 -6.20 8.91 4.53
N GLY A 135 -7.17 9.76 4.88
CA GLY A 135 -8.22 10.19 3.96
C GLY A 135 -7.67 10.91 2.74
N ASP A 136 -6.72 11.82 2.94
CA ASP A 136 -6.06 12.57 1.87
C ASP A 136 -5.23 11.66 0.95
N PHE A 137 -4.50 10.70 1.51
CA PHE A 137 -3.72 9.71 0.76
C PHE A 137 -4.62 8.86 -0.14
N VAL A 138 -5.68 8.29 0.42
CA VAL A 138 -6.64 7.49 -0.36
C VAL A 138 -7.32 8.34 -1.43
N SER A 139 -7.69 9.58 -1.11
CA SER A 139 -8.26 10.51 -2.08
C SER A 139 -7.28 10.87 -3.20
N ALA A 140 -5.99 11.04 -2.89
CA ALA A 140 -4.94 11.28 -3.87
C ALA A 140 -4.82 10.10 -4.85
N ILE A 141 -4.90 8.86 -4.36
CA ILE A 141 -4.94 7.66 -5.21
C ILE A 141 -6.17 7.69 -6.12
N LEU A 142 -7.35 8.00 -5.58
CA LEU A 142 -8.60 8.02 -6.35
C LEU A 142 -8.64 9.09 -7.44
N ARG A 143 -7.92 10.21 -7.28
CA ARG A 143 -7.74 11.21 -8.36
C ARG A 143 -7.09 10.59 -9.60
N HIS A 144 -6.24 9.58 -9.41
CA HIS A 144 -5.60 8.82 -10.49
C HIS A 144 -6.34 7.50 -10.81
N SER A 145 -7.61 7.37 -10.42
CA SER A 145 -8.40 6.15 -10.60
C SER A 145 -8.43 5.61 -12.04
N ARG A 146 -8.34 6.48 -13.05
CA ARG A 146 -8.29 6.07 -14.47
C ARG A 146 -7.08 5.20 -14.80
N ASN A 147 -5.98 5.35 -14.07
CA ASN A 147 -4.73 4.63 -14.28
C ASN A 147 -4.63 3.36 -13.43
N LEU A 148 -5.65 3.07 -12.61
CA LEU A 148 -5.68 1.90 -11.75
C LEU A 148 -6.43 0.75 -12.44
N PRO A 149 -5.92 -0.49 -12.35
CA PRO A 149 -6.63 -1.69 -12.79
C PRO A 149 -8.03 -1.77 -12.19
N ARG A 150 -8.96 -2.36 -12.95
CA ARG A 150 -10.36 -2.55 -12.53
C ARG A 150 -10.60 -4.02 -12.22
N PHE A 151 -11.08 -4.27 -11.01
CA PHE A 151 -11.43 -5.61 -10.54
C PHE A 151 -12.93 -5.71 -10.33
N VAL A 152 -13.47 -6.89 -10.59
CA VAL A 152 -14.83 -7.26 -10.20
C VAL A 152 -14.73 -8.29 -9.09
N LEU A 153 -15.36 -7.98 -7.97
CA LEU A 153 -15.43 -8.85 -6.80
C LEU A 153 -16.56 -9.84 -6.98
N ILE A 154 -16.20 -11.11 -6.94
CA ILE A 154 -17.11 -12.24 -7.02
C ILE A 154 -17.02 -13.01 -5.71
N ASP A 155 -18.17 -13.38 -5.15
CA ASP A 155 -18.34 -14.08 -3.89
C ASP A 155 -18.67 -15.58 -4.06
N ARG A 156 -18.79 -16.05 -5.30
CA ARG A 156 -19.19 -17.43 -5.63
C ARG A 156 -18.45 -17.97 -6.85
N THR A 157 -18.24 -19.28 -6.85
CA THR A 157 -17.77 -20.01 -8.03
C THR A 157 -18.92 -20.29 -9.00
N GLY A 158 -18.58 -20.64 -10.24
CA GLY A 158 -19.53 -21.00 -11.30
C GLY A 158 -19.72 -19.92 -12.34
N TRP A 159 -20.77 -20.05 -13.15
CA TRP A 159 -21.08 -19.09 -14.21
C TRP A 159 -21.57 -17.76 -13.64
N VAL A 160 -20.89 -16.69 -14.00
CA VAL A 160 -21.25 -15.32 -13.66
C VAL A 160 -21.28 -14.48 -14.93
N GLN A 161 -22.35 -13.69 -15.06
CA GLN A 161 -22.44 -12.68 -16.10
C GLN A 161 -21.87 -11.36 -15.56
N ILE A 162 -20.87 -10.81 -16.26
CA ILE A 162 -20.28 -9.49 -15.98
C ILE A 162 -20.49 -8.63 -17.22
N ALA A 163 -21.33 -7.60 -17.09
CA ALA A 163 -21.81 -6.81 -18.23
C ALA A 163 -22.39 -7.71 -19.33
N SER A 164 -21.79 -7.74 -20.52
CA SER A 164 -22.22 -8.57 -21.65
C SER A 164 -21.46 -9.89 -21.78
N ARG A 165 -20.60 -10.25 -20.82
CA ARG A 165 -19.72 -11.44 -20.89
C ARG A 165 -20.09 -12.48 -19.85
N TRP A 166 -19.99 -13.74 -20.24
CA TRP A 166 -20.09 -14.89 -19.32
C TRP A 166 -18.70 -15.40 -18.98
N LEU A 167 -18.43 -15.51 -17.68
CA LEU A 167 -17.17 -16.02 -17.14
C LEU A 167 -17.50 -17.15 -16.18
N PHE A 168 -16.66 -18.18 -16.15
CA PHE A 168 -16.72 -19.25 -15.18
C PHE A 168 -15.65 -19.03 -14.11
N ILE A 169 -16.08 -18.80 -12.88
CA ILE A 169 -15.20 -18.47 -11.76
C ILE A 169 -14.85 -19.75 -10.99
N LEU A 170 -13.55 -20.02 -10.86
CA LEU A 170 -12.99 -21.08 -10.05
C LEU A 170 -12.46 -20.48 -8.72
N PRO A 171 -12.14 -21.32 -7.71
CA PRO A 171 -11.58 -20.84 -6.45
C PRO A 171 -10.28 -20.04 -6.60
N ASP A 172 -9.48 -20.36 -7.62
CA ASP A 172 -8.13 -19.84 -7.84
C ASP A 172 -7.93 -19.15 -9.20
N SER A 173 -8.94 -19.21 -10.07
CA SER A 173 -8.81 -18.82 -11.47
C SER A 173 -10.15 -18.41 -12.09
N THR A 174 -10.11 -17.94 -13.34
CA THR A 174 -11.31 -17.56 -14.10
C THR A 174 -11.16 -18.02 -15.53
N ILE A 175 -12.20 -18.67 -16.06
CA ILE A 175 -12.26 -19.19 -17.43
C ILE A 175 -13.28 -18.38 -18.24
N GLY A 176 -12.89 -17.91 -19.42
CA GLY A 176 -13.73 -17.16 -20.36
C GLY A 176 -12.89 -16.16 -21.16
N GLU A 177 -13.31 -15.85 -22.39
CA GLU A 177 -12.45 -15.25 -23.43
C GLU A 177 -11.60 -14.06 -22.96
N GLU A 178 -10.27 -14.24 -23.02
CA GLU A 178 -9.31 -13.15 -23.13
C GLU A 178 -9.62 -12.36 -24.40
N VAL A 179 -9.81 -11.04 -24.28
CA VAL A 179 -9.61 -10.14 -25.43
C VAL A 179 -8.73 -8.98 -25.02
N ALA A 180 -7.49 -9.09 -25.50
CA ALA A 180 -6.48 -8.07 -25.78
C ALA A 180 -5.84 -7.32 -24.60
N LYS A 181 -4.59 -7.70 -24.32
CA LYS A 181 -3.53 -6.71 -24.06
C LYS A 181 -3.59 -5.65 -25.17
N LYS A 182 -3.89 -4.41 -24.81
CA LYS A 182 -3.51 -3.21 -25.58
C LYS A 182 -2.62 -2.36 -24.69
#